data_AF-A0A536HN76-F1
#
_entry.id   AF-A0A536HN76-F1
#
_cell.length_a   1.000
_cell.length_b   1.000
_cell.length_c   1.000
_cell.angle_alpha   90.00
_cell.angle_beta   90.00
_cell.angle_gamma   90.00
#
_symmetry.space_group_name_H-M   'P 1'
#
loop_
_entity.id
_entity.type
_entity.pdbx_description
1 polymer ?
#
loop_
_entity_poly.entity_id
_entity_poly.type
_entity_poly.pdbx_seq_one_letter_code
_entity_poly.pdbx_strand_id
1 'polypeptide(L)'
;MRRTTILLPDDLAGLLDYERRGRGISTAMVVREALETYLTGASRGRERLPFAGLGRSGRRDTARKAEAILASEWAKEPRTAPTRRRR
;
A
#
# COMPACT_ATOMS: atom_id res chain seq x y z
N MET A 1 -2.27 -12.06 -25.24
CA MET A 1 -3.32 -11.48 -24.37
C MET A 1 -4.63 -11.43 -25.14
N ARG A 2 -5.77 -11.68 -24.50
CA ARG A 2 -7.11 -11.57 -25.11
C ARG A 2 -7.83 -10.35 -24.53
N ARG A 3 -8.52 -9.57 -25.36
CA ARG A 3 -9.32 -8.42 -24.90
C ARG A 3 -10.72 -8.91 -24.53
N THR A 4 -11.16 -8.57 -23.32
CA THR A 4 -12.51 -8.85 -22.83
C THR A 4 -13.13 -7.54 -22.38
N THR A 5 -14.32 -7.24 -22.86
CA THR A 5 -15.11 -6.10 -22.40
C THR A 5 -16.07 -6.60 -21.32
N ILE A 6 -16.05 -5.96 -20.16
CA ILE A 6 -16.94 -6.26 -19.03
C ILE A 6 -17.66 -4.98 -18.63
N LEU A 7 -18.94 -5.10 -18.31
CA LEU A 7 -19.72 -4.01 -17.71
C LEU A 7 -19.51 -4.07 -16.20
N LEU A 8 -19.18 -2.93 -15.59
CA LEU A 8 -19.03 -2.79 -14.15
C LEU A 8 -20.15 -1.89 -13.61
N PRO A 9 -20.70 -2.19 -12.42
CA PRO A 9 -21.50 -1.22 -11.69
C PRO A 9 -20.71 0.06 -11.40
N ASP A 10 -21.38 1.20 -11.38
CA ASP A 10 -20.75 2.52 -11.18
C ASP A 10 -19.95 2.59 -9.86
N ASP A 11 -20.49 2.01 -8.78
CA ASP A 11 -19.82 1.95 -7.48
C ASP A 11 -18.48 1.20 -7.57
N LEU A 12 -18.44 0.09 -8.32
CA LEU A 12 -17.23 -0.70 -8.52
C LEU A 12 -16.23 0.02 -9.41
N ALA A 13 -16.71 0.74 -10.42
CA ALA A 13 -15.86 1.61 -11.25
C ALA A 13 -15.21 2.72 -10.41
N GLY A 14 -15.96 3.32 -9.48
CA GLY A 14 -15.45 4.32 -8.55
C GLY A 14 -14.33 3.79 -7.65
N LEU A 15 -14.50 2.59 -7.09
CA LEU A 15 -13.48 1.90 -6.30
C LEU A 15 -12.23 1.58 -7.13
N LEU A 16 -12.41 1.13 -8.38
CA LEU A 16 -11.31 0.83 -9.29
C LEU A 16 -10.47 2.08 -9.59
N ASP A 17 -11.11 3.23 -9.79
CA ASP A 17 -10.42 4.51 -10.00
C ASP A 17 -9.73 5.05 -8.74
N TYR A 18 -10.29 4.78 -7.57
CA TYR A 18 -9.62 5.08 -6.30
C TYR A 18 -8.31 4.28 -6.19
N GLU A 19 -8.35 2.98 -6.42
CA GLU A 19 -7.19 2.09 -6.31
C GLU A 19 -6.11 2.45 -7.33
N ARG A 20 -6.54 2.75 -8.57
CA ARG A 20 -5.66 3.22 -9.64
C ARG A 20 -4.88 4.47 -9.23
N ARG A 21 -5.56 5.44 -8.61
CA ARG A 21 -4.95 6.68 -8.14
C ARG A 21 -4.06 6.45 -6.91
N GLY A 22 -4.49 5.62 -5.97
CA GLY A 22 -3.74 5.30 -4.77
C GLY A 22 -2.40 4.61 -5.07
N ARG A 23 -2.38 3.72 -6.07
CA ARG A 23 -1.18 2.95 -6.46
C ARG A 23 -0.39 3.55 -7.63
N GLY A 24 -0.96 4.50 -8.39
CA GLY A 24 -0.32 5.09 -9.56
C GLY A 24 -0.12 4.13 -10.73
N ILE A 25 -0.90 3.04 -10.81
CA ILE A 25 -0.80 2.03 -11.87
C ILE A 25 -1.99 2.14 -12.84
N SER A 26 -1.98 1.36 -13.93
CA SER A 26 -3.08 1.37 -14.91
C SER A 26 -4.27 0.52 -14.45
N THR A 27 -5.48 0.85 -14.93
CA THR A 27 -6.70 0.07 -14.67
C THR A 27 -6.55 -1.40 -15.05
N ALA A 28 -5.90 -1.68 -16.19
CA ALA A 28 -5.68 -3.03 -16.67
C ALA A 28 -4.75 -3.84 -15.76
N MET A 29 -3.81 -3.20 -15.06
CA MET A 29 -2.96 -3.87 -14.08
C MET A 29 -3.75 -4.24 -12.82
N VAL A 30 -4.54 -3.31 -12.27
CA VAL A 30 -5.39 -3.56 -11.10
C VAL A 30 -6.37 -4.71 -11.37
N VAL A 31 -7.06 -4.68 -12.51
CA VAL A 31 -8.03 -5.72 -12.89
C VAL A 31 -7.34 -7.08 -13.09
N ARG A 32 -6.13 -7.09 -13.69
CA ARG A 32 -5.38 -8.33 -13.87
C ARG A 32 -4.94 -8.94 -12.55
N GLU A 33 -4.39 -8.13 -11.64
CA GLU A 33 -3.99 -8.55 -10.30
C GLU A 33 -5.18 -9.13 -9.55
N ALA A 34 -6.32 -8.44 -9.54
CA ALA A 34 -7.54 -8.90 -8.90
C ALA A 34 -8.05 -10.25 -9.46
N LEU A 35 -8.04 -10.40 -10.79
CA LEU A 35 -8.44 -11.66 -11.45
C LEU A 35 -7.45 -12.79 -11.16
N GLU A 36 -6.15 -12.51 -11.19
CA GLU A 36 -5.11 -13.49 -10.86
C GLU A 36 -5.26 -13.94 -9.40
N THR A 37 -5.40 -13.02 -8.45
CA THR A 37 -5.61 -13.34 -7.03
C THR A 37 -6.90 -14.14 -6.80
N TYR A 38 -7.98 -13.78 -7.48
CA TYR A 38 -9.27 -14.47 -7.37
C TYR A 38 -9.23 -15.89 -7.94
N LEU A 39 -8.64 -16.07 -9.13
CA LEU A 39 -8.59 -17.35 -9.84
C LEU A 39 -7.52 -18.30 -9.30
N THR A 40 -6.36 -17.78 -8.90
CA THR A 40 -5.27 -18.60 -8.33
C THR A 40 -5.51 -18.97 -6.87
N GLY A 41 -6.58 -18.44 -6.26
CA GLY A 41 -6.90 -18.73 -4.87
C GLY A 41 -5.90 -18.16 -3.88
N ALA A 42 -5.03 -17.22 -4.28
CA ALA A 42 -4.10 -16.53 -3.39
C ALA A 42 -4.83 -15.81 -2.23
N SER A 43 -6.12 -15.51 -2.40
CA SER A 43 -6.98 -14.96 -1.32
C SER A 43 -7.68 -16.02 -0.45
N ARG A 44 -7.74 -17.30 -0.84
CA ARG A 44 -8.39 -18.39 -0.07
C ARG A 44 -7.43 -19.29 0.71
N GLY A 45 -6.13 -19.03 0.63
CA GLY A 45 -5.10 -19.77 1.36
C GLY A 45 -4.45 -18.91 2.44
N ARG A 46 -5.15 -18.65 3.55
CA ARG A 46 -4.55 -18.14 4.80
C ARG A 46 -3.62 -16.93 4.56
N GLU A 47 -4.19 -15.78 4.16
CA GLU A 47 -3.53 -14.53 4.55
C GLU A 47 -3.53 -14.53 6.08
N ARG A 48 -2.34 -14.78 6.66
CA ARG A 48 -2.07 -14.41 8.05
C ARG A 48 -2.50 -12.96 8.15
N LEU A 49 -3.60 -12.72 8.85
CA LEU A 49 -4.10 -11.40 9.17
C LEU A 49 -2.89 -10.49 9.39
N PRO A 50 -2.72 -9.37 8.65
CA PRO A 50 -1.54 -8.52 8.80
C PRO A 50 -1.42 -7.93 10.21
N PHE A 51 -2.46 -8.09 11.02
CA PHE A 51 -2.58 -7.73 12.42
C PHE A 51 -2.25 -8.86 13.42
N ALA A 52 -1.77 -10.03 12.96
CA ALA A 52 -1.23 -11.06 13.83
C ALA A 52 0.08 -10.59 14.50
N GLY A 53 -0.05 -9.77 15.56
CA GLY A 53 1.05 -9.09 16.24
C GLY A 53 0.89 -7.57 16.39
N LEU A 54 -0.18 -6.95 15.85
CA LEU A 54 -0.46 -5.53 16.08
C LEU A 54 -0.67 -5.29 17.59
N GLY A 55 0.22 -4.51 18.21
CA GLY A 55 0.23 -4.26 19.67
C GLY A 55 1.24 -5.08 20.49
N ARG A 56 1.97 -6.04 19.89
CA ARG A 56 3.06 -6.79 20.56
C ARG A 56 4.45 -6.15 20.38
N SER A 57 4.54 -4.83 20.48
CA SER A 57 5.84 -4.11 20.44
C SER A 57 6.68 -4.30 21.72
N GLY A 58 6.14 -4.93 22.76
CA GLY A 58 6.75 -5.03 24.09
C GLY A 58 6.79 -3.70 24.86
N ARG A 59 6.37 -2.59 24.23
CA ARG A 59 6.38 -1.23 24.78
C ARG A 59 4.95 -0.73 24.90
N ARG A 60 4.53 -0.40 26.12
CA ARG A 60 3.16 0.08 26.43
C ARG A 60 2.97 1.58 26.25
N ASP A 61 4.05 2.34 26.02
CA ASP A 61 4.07 3.79 26.02
C ASP A 61 4.28 4.43 24.65
N THR A 62 4.46 3.64 23.58
CA THR A 62 4.73 4.14 22.23
C THR A 62 3.68 5.14 21.75
N ALA A 63 2.40 4.90 22.03
CA ALA A 63 1.32 5.81 21.66
C ALA A 63 1.40 7.14 22.43
N ARG A 64 1.77 7.11 23.71
CA ARG A 64 1.90 8.31 24.54
C ARG A 64 3.14 9.15 24.17
N LYS A 65 4.20 8.48 23.70
CA LYS A 65 5.48 9.11 23.35
C LYS A 65 5.63 9.33 21.83
N ALA A 66 4.55 9.23 21.07
CA ALA A 66 4.61 9.31 19.61
C ALA A 66 5.33 10.58 19.12
N GLU A 67 4.95 11.75 19.64
CA GLU A 67 5.57 13.03 19.28
C GLU A 67 7.06 13.10 19.62
N ALA A 68 7.45 12.61 20.79
CA ALA A 68 8.85 12.62 21.22
C ALA A 68 9.73 11.66 20.38
N ILE A 69 9.17 10.51 19.99
CA ILE A 69 9.85 9.55 19.11
C ILE A 69 10.01 10.16 17.72
N LEU A 70 8.93 10.73 17.16
CA LEU A 70 8.97 11.35 15.85
C LEU A 70 9.95 12.53 15.81
N ALA A 71 9.95 13.39 16.84
CA ALA A 71 10.88 14.50 16.94
C ALA A 71 12.35 14.04 17.00
N SER A 72 12.65 12.97 17.76
CA SER A 72 13.99 12.36 17.84
C SER A 72 14.43 11.80 16.49
N GLU A 73 13.57 11.04 15.80
CA GLU A 73 13.95 10.40 14.54
C GLU A 73 14.05 11.41 13.40
N TRP A 74 13.22 12.45 13.39
CA TRP A 74 13.26 13.50 12.38
C TRP A 74 14.44 14.46 12.56
N ALA A 75 14.93 14.62 13.80
CA ALA A 75 16.10 15.45 14.10
C ALA A 75 17.45 14.76 13.79
N LYS A 76 17.47 13.43 13.64
CA LYS A 76 18.69 12.66 13.35
C LYS A 76 19.15 12.73 11.90
N GLU A 77 18.33 13.24 10.99
CA GLU A 77 18.63 13.26 9.55
C GLU A 77 18.96 14.68 9.06
N PRO A 78 20.25 15.07 8.95
CA PRO A 78 20.60 16.04 7.93
C PRO A 78 20.50 15.32 6.59
N ARG A 79 19.36 15.44 5.91
CA ARG A 79 19.20 14.95 4.53
C ARG A 79 20.31 15.57 3.68
N THR A 80 21.38 14.82 3.42
CA THR A 80 22.39 15.19 2.43
C THR A 80 21.72 15.15 1.06
N ALA A 81 21.28 16.31 0.60
CA ALA A 81 20.78 16.48 -0.74
C ALA A 81 21.86 16.04 -1.74
N PRO A 82 21.54 15.22 -2.76
CA PRO A 82 22.53 14.84 -3.75
C PRO A 82 22.96 16.09 -4.51
N THR A 83 24.26 16.40 -4.41
CA THR A 83 24.91 17.47 -5.17
C THR A 83 24.69 17.18 -6.66
N ARG A 84 23.87 17.99 -7.32
CA ARG A 84 23.80 18.00 -8.78
C ARG A 84 25.11 18.58 -9.30
N ARG A 85 26.07 17.71 -9.59
CA ARG A 85 27.28 18.07 -10.32
C ARG A 85 26.86 18.41 -11.76
N ARG A 86 26.75 19.70 -12.06
CA ARG A 86 26.67 20.24 -13.43
C ARG A 86 28.04 20.79 -13.80
N ARG A 87 28.79 20.03 -14.60
CA ARG A 87 29.50 20.44 -15.83
C ARG A 87 30.41 19.32 -16.28
#